data_AF-A0A9P6ZLN4-F1
#
_entry.id   AF-A0A9P6ZLN4-F1
#
_cell.length_a   1.000
_cell.length_b   1.000
_cell.length_c   1.000
_cell.angle_alpha   90.00
_cell.angle_beta   90.00
_cell.angle_gamma   90.00
#
_symmetry.space_group_name_H-M   'P 1'
#
loop_
_entity.id
_entity.type
_entity.pdbx_description
1 polymer ?
#
loop_
_entity_poly.entity_id
_entity_poly.type
_entity_poly.pdbx_seq_one_letter_code
_entity_poly.pdbx_strand_id
1 'polypeptide(L)'
;RSEAIRNAINCYNIQAAILNPPQQKISWKDIADYSFLGEFDLLRYSRTDIRSSDWATPAHQEVTTKYFKLCRAHEEITRLNVEVHRLRTAIHDKELHISTVTRDLLVSNPQLGNELQCQWRPCMAIYAVHSFRLDRIERLPRFSGIRGVGVRDDPSMSSRNDDADSAGPTCAGTLCMNA
;
A
#
# COMPACT_ATOMS: atom_id res chain seq x y z
N ARG A 1 -27.98 24.55 17.00
CA ARG A 1 -28.07 23.75 15.75
C ARG A 1 -29.16 22.68 15.82
N SER A 2 -29.31 21.92 16.91
CA SER A 2 -30.37 20.90 17.08
C SER A 2 -31.79 21.44 16.97
N GLU A 3 -32.05 22.62 17.54
CA GLU A 3 -33.37 23.27 17.51
C GLU A 3 -33.78 23.72 16.10
N ALA A 4 -32.84 24.29 15.32
CA ALA A 4 -33.09 24.68 13.93
C ALA A 4 -33.50 23.49 13.06
N ILE A 5 -32.85 22.33 13.24
CA ILE A 5 -33.19 21.11 12.48
C ILE A 5 -34.55 20.56 12.94
N ARG A 6 -34.86 20.56 14.25
CA ARG A 6 -36.19 20.16 14.75
C ARG A 6 -37.31 21.05 14.20
N ASN A 7 -37.09 22.35 14.15
CA ASN A 7 -38.04 23.29 13.57
C ASN A 7 -38.22 23.04 12.07
N ALA A 8 -37.12 22.78 11.34
CA ALA A 8 -37.19 22.42 9.92
C ALA A 8 -37.99 21.13 9.68
N ILE A 9 -37.82 20.10 10.51
CA ILE A 9 -38.62 18.85 10.46
C ILE A 9 -40.10 19.14 10.67
N ASN A 10 -40.44 19.96 11.68
CA ASN A 10 -41.83 20.32 11.95
C ASN A 10 -42.46 21.08 10.78
N CYS A 11 -41.75 22.08 10.24
CA CYS A 11 -42.18 22.82 9.05
C CYS A 11 -42.39 21.88 7.86
N TYR A 12 -41.44 20.98 7.58
CA TYR A 12 -41.57 19.98 6.52
C TYR A 12 -42.80 19.10 6.73
N ASN A 13 -42.99 18.53 7.92
CA ASN A 13 -44.10 17.61 8.21
C ASN A 13 -45.47 18.28 8.09
N ILE A 14 -45.59 19.59 8.39
CA ILE A 14 -46.79 20.37 8.16
C ILE A 14 -47.07 20.50 6.66
N GLN A 15 -46.06 20.89 5.87
CA GLN A 15 -46.22 21.08 4.42
C GLN A 15 -46.47 19.75 3.69
N ALA A 16 -45.76 18.69 4.07
CA ALA A 16 -45.90 17.35 3.51
C ALA A 16 -47.33 16.80 3.62
N ALA A 17 -48.05 17.14 4.69
CA ALA A 17 -49.43 16.72 4.90
C ALA A 17 -50.45 17.45 4.00
N ILE A 18 -50.09 18.63 3.48
CA ILE A 18 -50.96 19.47 2.62
C ILE A 18 -50.86 19.04 1.15
N LEU A 19 -49.78 18.35 0.76
CA LEU A 19 -49.56 17.89 -0.61
C LEU A 19 -50.58 16.82 -1.04
N ASN A 20 -50.83 16.72 -2.35
CA ASN A 20 -51.67 15.68 -2.97
C ASN A 20 -50.86 14.84 -3.97
N PRO A 21 -50.55 13.57 -3.67
CA PRO A 21 -50.88 12.85 -2.43
C PRO A 21 -50.06 13.33 -1.22
N PRO A 22 -50.55 13.10 0.02
CA PRO A 22 -49.81 13.45 1.23
C PRO A 22 -48.47 12.71 1.28
N GLN A 23 -47.39 13.42 1.60
CA GLN A 23 -46.06 12.82 1.71
C GLN A 23 -45.78 12.25 3.11
N GLN A 24 -44.86 11.29 3.18
CA GLN A 24 -44.46 10.66 4.43
C GLN A 24 -43.77 11.66 5.37
N LYS A 25 -44.16 11.64 6.66
CA LYS A 25 -43.54 12.43 7.72
C LYS A 25 -42.13 11.90 8.04
N ILE A 26 -41.23 12.80 8.41
CA ILE A 26 -39.84 12.49 8.79
C ILE A 26 -39.67 12.76 10.28
N SER A 27 -39.02 11.83 10.99
CA SER A 27 -38.64 12.00 12.38
C SER A 27 -37.15 12.34 12.52
N TRP A 28 -36.76 12.79 13.72
CA TRP A 28 -35.33 13.00 14.03
C TRP A 28 -34.51 11.72 13.88
N LYS A 29 -35.09 10.58 14.28
CA LYS A 29 -34.44 9.28 14.19
C LYS A 29 -34.14 8.94 12.72
N ASP A 30 -35.10 9.15 11.83
CA ASP A 30 -34.90 8.89 10.40
C ASP A 30 -33.76 9.74 9.83
N ILE A 31 -33.63 11.01 10.22
CA ILE A 31 -32.52 11.86 9.76
C ILE A 31 -31.18 11.36 10.27
N ALA A 32 -31.11 10.92 11.53
CA ALA A 32 -29.90 10.34 12.08
C ALA A 32 -29.53 9.04 11.35
N ASP A 33 -30.50 8.16 11.15
CA ASP A 33 -30.32 6.84 10.53
C ASP A 33 -29.90 6.97 9.05
N TYR A 34 -30.39 7.99 8.33
CA TYR A 34 -30.04 8.24 6.92
C TYR A 34 -28.93 9.29 6.72
N SER A 35 -28.29 9.76 7.79
CA SER A 35 -27.24 10.80 7.70
C SER A 35 -26.08 10.39 6.79
N PHE A 36 -25.76 9.09 6.72
CA PHE A 36 -24.74 8.53 5.84
C PHE A 36 -25.05 8.73 4.35
N LEU A 37 -26.32 8.81 3.95
CA LEU A 37 -26.69 9.09 2.55
C LEU A 37 -26.26 10.50 2.15
N GLY A 38 -26.14 11.41 3.11
CA GLY A 38 -25.60 12.75 2.89
C GLY A 38 -24.11 12.79 2.53
N GLU A 39 -23.37 11.69 2.72
CA GLU A 39 -21.95 11.59 2.33
C GLU A 39 -21.77 11.42 0.81
N PHE A 40 -22.84 11.08 0.08
CA PHE A 40 -22.79 10.85 -1.36
C PHE A 40 -23.31 12.08 -2.11
N ASP A 41 -22.39 12.96 -2.54
CA ASP A 41 -22.73 14.17 -3.32
C ASP A 41 -23.51 13.85 -4.61
N LEU A 42 -23.33 12.65 -5.18
CA LEU A 42 -24.08 12.18 -6.34
C LEU A 42 -25.60 12.16 -6.08
N LEU A 43 -26.01 11.82 -4.85
CA LEU A 43 -27.42 11.72 -4.48
C LEU A 43 -28.09 13.08 -4.36
N ARG A 44 -27.31 14.14 -4.07
CA ARG A 44 -27.82 15.51 -3.96
C ARG A 44 -28.49 16.00 -5.24
N TYR A 45 -28.01 15.53 -6.39
CA TYR A 45 -28.56 15.89 -7.71
C TYR A 45 -29.55 14.87 -8.24
N SER A 46 -29.58 13.66 -7.67
CA SER A 46 -30.58 12.66 -8.01
C SER A 46 -31.94 13.07 -7.44
N ARG A 47 -32.98 13.15 -8.28
CA ARG A 47 -34.37 13.39 -7.84
C ARG A 47 -35.11 12.09 -7.52
N THR A 48 -34.38 10.99 -7.41
CA THR A 48 -34.93 9.65 -7.19
C THR A 48 -34.97 9.37 -5.70
N ASP A 49 -36.14 8.92 -5.20
CA ASP A 49 -36.22 8.42 -3.84
C ASP A 49 -35.52 7.05 -3.76
N ILE A 50 -34.37 7.03 -3.09
CA ILE A 50 -33.53 5.84 -2.91
C ILE A 50 -33.82 5.12 -1.59
N ARG A 51 -34.68 5.66 -0.71
CA ARG A 51 -34.92 5.11 0.63
C ARG A 51 -35.55 3.72 0.58
N SER A 52 -36.24 3.41 -0.51
CA SER A 52 -36.79 2.08 -0.81
C SER A 52 -35.74 1.09 -1.34
N SER A 53 -34.52 1.54 -1.63
CA SER A 53 -33.46 0.65 -2.11
C SER A 53 -32.85 -0.13 -0.96
N ASP A 54 -32.61 -1.42 -1.17
CA ASP A 54 -32.03 -2.30 -0.14
C ASP A 54 -30.69 -1.76 0.40
N TRP A 55 -29.84 -1.19 -0.45
CA TRP A 55 -28.55 -0.63 -0.05
C TRP A 55 -28.67 0.66 0.78
N ALA A 56 -29.79 1.38 0.70
CA ALA A 56 -30.04 2.59 1.48
C ALA A 56 -30.54 2.26 2.90
N THR A 57 -30.86 0.99 3.18
CA THR A 57 -31.26 0.55 4.51
C THR A 57 -30.06 0.57 5.46
N PRO A 58 -30.11 1.24 6.62
CA PRO A 58 -28.97 1.36 7.54
C PRO A 58 -28.39 0.00 7.96
N ALA A 59 -29.25 -0.97 8.26
CA ALA A 59 -28.84 -2.32 8.63
C ALA A 59 -28.05 -3.02 7.52
N HIS A 60 -28.49 -2.89 6.26
CA HIS A 60 -27.78 -3.47 5.12
C HIS A 60 -26.45 -2.77 4.87
N GLN A 61 -26.38 -1.45 5.05
CA GLN A 61 -25.15 -0.68 4.89
C GLN A 61 -24.10 -1.07 5.95
N GLU A 62 -24.51 -1.30 7.19
CA GLU A 62 -23.62 -1.79 8.25
C GLU A 62 -23.03 -3.17 7.90
N VAL A 63 -23.88 -4.09 7.45
CA VAL A 63 -23.45 -5.44 7.05
C VAL A 63 -22.51 -5.36 5.84
N THR A 64 -22.86 -4.57 4.84
CA THR A 64 -22.07 -4.35 3.62
C THR A 64 -20.70 -3.77 3.95
N THR A 65 -20.65 -2.76 4.84
CA THR A 65 -19.39 -2.17 5.31
C THR A 65 -18.51 -3.19 6.01
N LYS A 66 -19.08 -4.01 6.89
CA LYS A 66 -18.35 -5.08 7.59
C LYS A 66 -17.84 -6.14 6.60
N TYR A 67 -18.67 -6.54 5.64
CA TYR A 67 -18.32 -7.50 4.60
C TYR A 67 -17.15 -7.00 3.74
N PHE A 68 -17.20 -5.76 3.24
CA PHE A 68 -16.11 -5.21 2.45
C PHE A 68 -14.85 -4.97 3.26
N LYS A 69 -14.95 -4.56 4.53
CA LYS A 69 -13.79 -4.50 5.42
C LYS A 69 -13.11 -5.86 5.57
N LEU A 70 -13.91 -6.94 5.68
CA LEU A 70 -13.38 -8.30 5.73
C LEU A 70 -12.71 -8.71 4.41
N CYS A 71 -13.33 -8.41 3.26
CA CYS A 71 -12.74 -8.67 1.94
C CYS A 71 -11.39 -7.94 1.80
N ARG A 72 -11.36 -6.64 2.12
CA ARG A 72 -10.13 -5.84 2.09
C ARG A 72 -9.08 -6.34 3.07
N ALA A 73 -9.48 -6.84 4.25
CA ALA A 73 -8.52 -7.44 5.19
C ALA A 73 -7.82 -8.68 4.59
N HIS A 74 -8.53 -9.51 3.82
CA HIS A 74 -7.91 -10.66 3.14
C HIS A 74 -6.92 -10.24 2.04
N GLU A 75 -7.28 -9.24 1.24
CA GLU A 75 -6.38 -8.65 0.25
C GLU A 75 -5.14 -8.04 0.92
N GLU A 76 -5.35 -7.31 2.02
CA GLU A 76 -4.31 -6.63 2.77
C GLU A 76 -3.29 -7.61 3.35
N ILE A 77 -3.72 -8.80 3.81
CA ILE A 77 -2.80 -9.86 4.25
C ILE A 77 -1.83 -10.23 3.12
N THR A 78 -2.35 -10.39 1.91
CA THR A 78 -1.54 -10.75 0.73
C THR A 78 -0.56 -9.64 0.39
N ARG A 79 -1.03 -8.38 0.43
CA ARG A 79 -0.18 -7.20 0.18
C ARG A 79 0.93 -7.07 1.24
N LEU A 80 0.59 -7.23 2.51
CA LEU A 80 1.54 -7.13 3.61
C LEU A 80 2.61 -8.21 3.55
N ASN A 81 2.30 -9.42 3.09
CA ASN A 81 3.32 -10.47 2.90
C ASN A 81 4.43 -10.01 1.94
N VAL A 82 4.07 -9.33 0.84
CA VAL A 82 5.02 -8.78 -0.13
C VAL A 82 5.81 -7.63 0.49
N GLU A 83 5.13 -6.71 1.16
CA GLU A 83 5.78 -5.53 1.74
C GLU A 83 6.71 -5.86 2.92
N VAL A 84 6.36 -6.85 3.74
CA VAL A 84 7.25 -7.39 4.80
C VAL A 84 8.55 -7.92 4.20
N HIS A 85 8.46 -8.71 3.13
CA HIS A 85 9.63 -9.28 2.46
C HIS A 85 10.48 -8.19 1.77
N ARG A 86 9.84 -7.24 1.08
CA ARG A 86 10.52 -6.09 0.46
C ARG A 86 11.23 -5.22 1.49
N LEU A 87 10.58 -4.91 2.60
CA LEU A 87 11.16 -4.09 3.65
C LEU A 87 12.37 -4.79 4.30
N ARG A 88 12.27 -6.10 4.57
CA ARG A 88 13.40 -6.89 5.07
C ARG A 88 14.59 -6.85 4.12
N THR A 89 14.33 -7.05 2.83
CA THR A 89 15.38 -6.99 1.78
C THR A 89 16.01 -5.61 1.71
N ALA A 90 15.20 -4.55 1.68
CA ALA A 90 15.70 -3.18 1.61
C ALA A 90 16.52 -2.77 2.84
N ILE A 91 16.19 -3.26 4.04
CA ILE A 91 17.01 -3.05 5.24
C ILE A 91 18.35 -3.77 5.09
N HIS A 92 18.32 -5.05 4.72
CA HIS A 92 19.54 -5.86 4.55
C HIS A 92 20.50 -5.26 3.52
N ASP A 93 20.00 -4.90 2.34
CA ASP A 93 20.81 -4.32 1.27
C ASP A 93 21.45 -2.99 1.70
N LYS A 94 20.70 -2.17 2.44
CA LYS A 94 21.21 -0.90 2.96
C LYS A 94 22.29 -1.11 4.02
N GLU A 95 22.08 -2.04 4.95
CA GLU A 95 23.09 -2.37 5.96
C GLU A 95 24.38 -2.90 5.32
N LEU A 96 24.26 -3.77 4.30
CA LEU A 96 25.39 -4.31 3.55
C LEU A 96 26.11 -3.20 2.79
N HIS A 97 25.37 -2.31 2.11
CA HIS A 97 25.95 -1.20 1.37
C HIS A 97 26.72 -0.24 2.30
N ILE A 98 26.10 0.21 3.39
CA ILE A 98 26.72 1.16 4.32
C ILE A 98 27.92 0.54 5.03
N SER A 99 27.84 -0.73 5.44
CA SER A 99 29.01 -1.41 6.03
C SER A 99 30.16 -1.55 5.04
N THR A 100 29.88 -1.85 3.77
CA THR A 100 30.89 -1.92 2.70
C THR A 100 31.55 -0.57 2.47
N VAL A 101 30.75 0.49 2.25
CA VAL A 101 31.25 1.86 2.03
C VAL A 101 32.04 2.35 3.25
N THR A 102 31.55 2.08 4.47
CA THR A 102 32.25 2.46 5.69
C THR A 102 33.60 1.75 5.81
N ARG A 103 33.66 0.45 5.51
CA ARG A 103 34.92 -0.31 5.50
C ARG A 103 35.93 0.25 4.51
N ASP A 104 35.49 0.56 3.30
CA ASP A 104 36.37 1.11 2.24
C ASP A 104 36.85 2.53 2.59
N LEU A 105 35.98 3.34 3.19
CA LEU A 105 36.32 4.67 3.70
C LEU A 105 37.26 4.62 4.90
N LEU A 106 37.11 3.65 5.81
CA LEU A 106 38.05 3.53 6.94
C LEU A 106 39.48 3.23 6.48
N VAL A 107 39.66 2.59 5.33
CA VAL A 107 40.97 2.38 4.70
C VAL A 107 41.45 3.63 3.96
N SER A 108 40.58 4.26 3.18
CA SER A 108 40.97 5.35 2.26
C SER A 108 41.00 6.74 2.92
N ASN A 109 40.04 7.01 3.81
CA ASN A 109 39.87 8.25 4.56
C ASN A 109 39.20 7.97 5.93
N PRO A 110 40.01 7.65 6.96
CA PRO A 110 39.48 7.26 8.28
C PRO A 110 38.59 8.31 8.93
N GLN A 111 38.83 9.61 8.72
CA GLN A 111 38.00 10.68 9.28
C GLN A 111 36.59 10.60 8.72
N LEU A 112 36.46 10.50 7.39
CA LEU A 112 35.15 10.40 6.73
C LEU A 112 34.44 9.08 7.08
N GLY A 113 35.18 7.97 7.17
CA GLY A 113 34.62 6.68 7.60
C GLY A 113 34.03 6.72 9.01
N ASN A 114 34.72 7.35 9.96
CA ASN A 114 34.23 7.53 11.33
C ASN A 114 33.00 8.43 11.40
N GLU A 115 33.00 9.55 10.67
CA GLU A 115 31.82 10.45 10.61
C GLU A 115 30.60 9.74 10.01
N LEU A 116 30.79 9.00 8.92
CA LEU A 116 29.72 8.21 8.31
C LEU A 116 29.15 7.21 9.32
N GLN A 117 30.01 6.49 10.05
CA GLN A 117 29.54 5.56 11.08
C GLN A 117 28.73 6.27 12.17
N CYS A 118 29.21 7.42 12.67
CA CYS A 118 28.49 8.21 13.68
C CYS A 118 27.11 8.67 13.19
N GLN A 119 27.01 9.14 11.94
CA GLN A 119 25.75 9.57 11.34
C GLN A 119 24.75 8.42 11.14
N TRP A 120 25.23 7.20 10.86
CA TRP A 120 24.36 6.05 10.62
C TRP A 120 23.89 5.31 11.87
N ARG A 121 24.51 5.55 13.04
CA ARG A 121 24.12 4.91 14.32
C ARG A 121 22.62 5.01 14.65
N PRO A 122 21.94 6.17 14.51
CA PRO A 122 20.51 6.27 14.79
C PRO A 122 19.67 5.39 13.85
N CYS A 123 20.04 5.30 12.57
CA CYS A 123 19.36 4.44 11.60
C CYS A 123 19.48 2.96 11.96
N MET A 124 20.64 2.52 12.46
CA MET A 124 20.83 1.12 12.90
C MET A 124 19.88 0.75 14.05
N ALA A 125 19.63 1.66 15.00
CA ALA A 125 18.66 1.42 16.07
C ALA A 125 17.23 1.26 15.52
N ILE A 126 16.86 2.09 14.54
CA ILE A 126 15.57 1.99 13.84
C ILE A 126 15.46 0.66 13.08
N TYR A 127 16.51 0.28 12.34
CA TYR A 127 16.54 -0.97 11.60
C TYR A 127 16.47 -2.19 12.52
N ALA A 128 17.14 -2.17 13.67
CA ALA A 128 17.03 -3.23 14.68
C ALA A 128 15.57 -3.39 15.17
N VAL A 129 14.84 -2.30 15.41
CA VAL A 129 13.42 -2.35 15.79
C VAL A 129 12.56 -2.90 14.65
N HIS A 130 12.82 -2.49 13.41
CA HIS A 130 12.09 -3.01 12.26
C HIS A 130 12.36 -4.51 12.06
N SER A 131 13.61 -4.93 12.05
CA SER A 131 14.01 -6.34 11.95
C SER A 131 13.35 -7.19 13.04
N PHE A 132 13.35 -6.72 14.30
CA PHE A 132 12.64 -7.41 15.39
C PHE A 132 11.13 -7.55 15.14
N ARG A 133 10.47 -6.48 14.68
CA ARG A 133 9.03 -6.53 14.36
C ARG A 133 8.74 -7.43 13.19
N LEU A 134 9.56 -7.38 12.15
CA LEU A 134 9.45 -8.22 10.98
C LEU A 134 9.66 -9.70 11.35
N ASP A 135 10.60 -10.02 12.23
CA ASP A 135 10.78 -11.38 12.78
C ASP A 135 9.52 -11.86 13.49
N ARG A 136 8.91 -10.97 14.29
CA ARG A 136 7.68 -11.31 15.02
C ARG A 136 6.51 -11.57 14.08
N ILE A 137 6.41 -10.83 12.97
CA ILE A 137 5.40 -11.06 11.93
C ILE A 137 5.61 -12.42 11.26
N GLU A 138 6.85 -12.73 10.85
CA GLU A 138 7.16 -14.01 10.19
C GLU A 138 6.94 -15.24 11.10
N ARG A 139 7.05 -15.05 12.43
CA ARG A 139 6.80 -16.09 13.43
C ARG A 139 5.30 -16.32 13.72
N LEU A 140 4.39 -15.52 13.18
CA LEU A 140 2.96 -15.74 13.40
C LEU A 140 2.55 -17.10 12.82
N PRO A 141 1.74 -17.91 13.54
CA PRO A 141 1.33 -19.25 13.10
C PRO A 141 0.62 -19.26 11.74
N ARG A 142 -0.02 -18.14 11.38
CA ARG A 142 -0.79 -17.96 10.14
C ARG A 142 -0.08 -17.09 9.11
N PHE A 143 1.21 -16.81 9.30
CA PHE A 143 1.98 -16.08 8.29
C PHE A 143 2.11 -16.94 7.02
N SER A 144 1.70 -16.39 5.89
CA SER A 144 1.68 -17.07 4.59
C SER A 144 2.64 -16.48 3.56
N GLY A 145 3.43 -15.48 3.94
CA GLY A 145 4.44 -14.86 3.08
C GLY A 145 5.76 -15.63 3.03
N ILE A 146 6.67 -15.16 2.17
CA ILE A 146 8.05 -15.65 2.10
C ILE A 146 8.83 -15.08 3.28
N ARG A 147 9.60 -15.94 3.95
CA ARG A 147 10.43 -15.57 5.09
C ARG A 147 11.85 -15.23 4.66
N GLY A 148 12.49 -14.35 5.42
CA GLY A 148 13.90 -14.02 5.22
C GLY A 148 14.12 -12.96 4.16
N VAL A 149 15.40 -12.77 3.82
CA VAL A 149 15.88 -11.74 2.89
C VAL A 149 15.70 -12.24 1.45
N GLY A 150 15.14 -11.39 0.59
CA GLY A 150 15.02 -11.66 -0.84
C GLY A 150 16.26 -11.25 -1.62
N VAL A 151 16.25 -11.52 -2.92
CA VAL A 151 17.24 -10.98 -3.85
C VAL A 151 16.58 -9.87 -4.64
N ARG A 152 17.26 -8.73 -4.75
CA ARG A 152 16.80 -7.65 -5.62
C ARG A 152 17.21 -7.98 -7.05
N ASP A 153 16.24 -8.05 -7.96
CA ASP A 153 16.51 -8.15 -9.39
C ASP A 153 17.08 -6.80 -9.86
N ASP A 154 18.40 -6.65 -9.80
CA ASP A 154 19.09 -5.50 -10.37
C ASP A 154 19.31 -5.73 -11.88
N PRO A 155 18.62 -5.00 -12.77
CA PRO A 155 18.78 -5.16 -14.22
C PRO A 155 20.15 -4.65 -14.72
N SER A 156 20.94 -4.01 -13.87
CA SER A 156 22.23 -3.39 -14.22
C SER A 156 23.41 -4.35 -14.23
N MET A 157 23.24 -5.60 -13.75
CA MET A 157 24.32 -6.60 -13.67
C MET A 157 24.19 -7.73 -14.72
N SER A 158 23.10 -7.80 -15.49
CA SER A 158 22.85 -8.88 -16.47
C SER A 158 23.52 -8.71 -17.84
N SER A 159 24.43 -7.74 -18.02
CA SER A 159 25.05 -7.43 -19.33
C SER A 159 26.57 -7.66 -19.39
N ARG A 160 27.16 -8.39 -18.44
CA ARG A 160 28.55 -8.82 -18.52
C ARG A 160 28.63 -10.33 -18.39
N ASN A 161 28.36 -11.05 -19.46
CA ASN A 161 28.90 -12.38 -19.79
C ASN A 161 28.22 -12.89 -21.07
N ASP A 162 28.56 -12.34 -22.23
CA ASP A 162 28.27 -12.92 -23.55
C ASP A 162 29.35 -12.48 -24.55
N ASP A 163 30.63 -12.64 -24.20
CA ASP A 163 31.75 -12.46 -25.14
C ASP A 163 32.89 -13.42 -24.79
N ALA A 164 32.62 -14.73 -24.89
CA ALA A 164 33.64 -15.76 -24.90
C ALA A 164 33.15 -16.97 -25.69
N ASP A 165 32.96 -16.79 -27.01
CA ASP A 165 33.20 -17.85 -28.00
C ASP A 165 33.03 -17.30 -29.42
N SER A 166 34.14 -16.85 -30.02
CA SER A 166 34.29 -16.81 -31.47
C SER A 166 35.77 -16.98 -31.83
N ALA A 167 36.30 -18.17 -31.54
CA ALA A 167 37.45 -18.69 -32.28
C ALA A 167 36.92 -19.18 -33.64
N GLY A 168 36.90 -18.28 -34.63
CA GLY A 168 36.62 -18.63 -36.02
C GLY A 168 37.70 -19.57 -36.59
N PRO A 169 37.36 -20.43 -37.57
CA PRO A 169 38.30 -21.39 -38.12
C PRO A 169 39.29 -20.70 -39.06
N THR A 170 40.58 -20.88 -38.79
CA THR A 170 41.67 -20.46 -39.67
C THR A 170 41.63 -21.26 -40.96
N CYS A 171 41.14 -20.66 -42.05
CA CYS A 171 41.31 -21.19 -43.41
C CYS A 171 42.39 -20.39 -44.16
N ALA A 172 43.26 -21.16 -44.83
CA ALA A 172 44.50 -20.76 -45.46
C ALA A 172 44.32 -19.87 -46.70
N GLY A 173 45.33 -19.04 -46.97
CA GLY A 173 45.55 -18.50 -48.31
C GLY A 173 46.38 -17.23 -48.37
N THR A 174 47.72 -17.36 -48.41
CA THR A 174 48.57 -16.31 -49.03
C THR A 174 49.63 -16.96 -49.91
N LEU A 175 49.32 -16.93 -51.21
CA LEU A 175 50.17 -16.63 -52.36
C LEU A 175 51.65 -16.31 -52.07
N CYS A 176 52.55 -17.04 -52.73
CA CYS A 176 53.83 -16.49 -53.21
C CYS A 176 53.96 -16.80 -54.71
N MET A 177 53.88 -15.74 -55.51
CA MET A 177 54.32 -15.69 -56.91
C MET A 177 55.84 -15.51 -56.96
N ASN A 178 56.47 -16.26 -57.87
CA ASN A 178 57.61 -15.93 -58.72
C ASN A 178 58.92 -15.36 -58.11
N ALA A 179 59.97 -16.17 -58.19
CA ALA A 179 61.21 -15.87 -58.92
C ALA A 179 61.83 -17.17 -59.42
#